data_AF-A0A1C5ZRV4-F1
#
_entry.id   AF-A0A1C5ZRV4-F1
#
_cell.length_a   1.000
_cell.length_b   1.000
_cell.length_c   1.000
_cell.angle_alpha   90.00
_cell.angle_beta   90.00
_cell.angle_gamma   90.00
#
_symmetry.space_group_name_H-M   'P 1'
#
loop_
_entity.id
_entity.type
_entity.pdbx_description
1 polymer ?
#
loop_
_entity_poly.entity_id
_entity_poly.type
_entity_poly.pdbx_seq_one_letter_code
_entity_poly.pdbx_strand_id
1 'polypeptide(L)'
;MKNIGVRMLVFLTGCFVYSLLEIASRGFTHWTMTLTGGLILTILYEMHVRLTGTPLWQKCLIGSVIITSVEFTVGVIVNIILRWNVWDYSDMPFNVLGQICLPFTVLWFFLCIPAYYVCRTISRRLSS
;
A
#
# COMPACT_ATOMS: atom_id res chain seq x y z
N MET A 1 -13.90 -21.38 -1.51
CA MET A 1 -14.00 -20.66 -0.20
C MET A 1 -12.64 -20.35 0.43
N LYS A 2 -11.64 -21.25 0.41
CA LYS A 2 -10.27 -20.96 0.93
C LYS A 2 -9.68 -19.62 0.44
N ASN A 3 -9.86 -19.28 -0.84
CA ASN A 3 -9.23 -18.08 -1.42
C ASN A 3 -9.82 -16.73 -0.93
N ILE A 4 -11.11 -16.68 -0.54
CA ILE A 4 -11.72 -15.42 -0.09
C ILE A 4 -11.27 -15.06 1.33
N GLY A 5 -11.17 -16.06 2.21
CA GLY A 5 -10.74 -15.87 3.60
C GLY A 5 -9.29 -15.41 3.70
N VAL A 6 -8.41 -15.93 2.83
CA VAL A 6 -7.00 -15.48 2.77
C VAL A 6 -6.91 -14.02 2.33
N ARG A 7 -7.67 -13.62 1.31
CA ARG A 7 -7.71 -12.21 0.86
C ARG A 7 -8.22 -11.27 1.96
N MET A 8 -9.26 -11.67 2.69
CA MET A 8 -9.76 -10.90 3.83
C MET A 8 -8.69 -10.78 4.93
N LEU A 9 -7.98 -11.87 5.24
CA LEU A 9 -6.91 -11.84 6.23
C LEU A 9 -5.74 -10.94 5.80
N VAL A 10 -5.36 -10.98 4.52
CA VAL A 10 -4.35 -10.07 3.94
C VAL A 10 -4.82 -8.62 4.04
N PHE A 11 -6.08 -8.34 3.68
CA PHE A 11 -6.66 -7.00 3.79
C PHE A 11 -6.60 -6.48 5.24
N LEU A 12 -7.06 -7.28 6.20
CA LEU A 12 -7.04 -6.92 7.63
C LEU A 12 -5.62 -6.73 8.15
N THR A 13 -4.68 -7.56 7.69
CA THR A 13 -3.25 -7.42 8.02
C THR A 13 -2.72 -6.09 7.47
N GLY A 14 -3.09 -5.73 6.24
CA GLY A 14 -2.70 -4.46 5.61
C GLY A 14 -3.26 -3.26 6.37
N CYS A 15 -4.54 -3.30 6.74
CA CYS A 15 -5.15 -2.28 7.60
C CYS A 15 -4.36 -2.13 8.90
N PHE A 16 -4.13 -3.24 9.63
CA PHE A 16 -3.48 -3.20 10.93
C PHE A 16 -2.03 -2.69 10.85
N VAL A 17 -1.22 -3.26 9.94
CA VAL A 17 0.20 -2.89 9.81
C VAL A 17 0.34 -1.44 9.35
N TYR A 18 -0.47 -1.01 8.38
CA TYR A 18 -0.41 0.36 7.89
C TYR A 18 -0.81 1.35 8.99
N SER A 19 -1.94 1.13 9.67
CA SER A 19 -2.38 1.99 10.77
C SER A 19 -1.34 2.06 11.89
N LEU A 20 -0.68 0.94 12.21
CA LEU A 20 0.38 0.91 13.21
C LEU A 20 1.58 1.77 12.80
N LEU A 21 2.02 1.66 11.54
CA LEU A 21 3.12 2.48 11.00
C LEU A 21 2.76 3.97 10.98
N GLU A 22 1.53 4.32 10.62
CA GLU A 22 1.07 5.71 10.59
C GLU A 22 0.93 6.29 12.00
N ILE A 23 0.36 5.54 12.95
CA ILE A 23 0.28 5.96 14.35
C ILE A 23 1.69 6.10 14.95
N ALA A 24 2.60 5.18 14.65
CA ALA A 24 3.98 5.27 15.14
C ALA A 24 4.75 6.48 14.58
N SER A 25 4.44 6.93 13.36
CA SER A 25 5.13 8.06 12.70
C SER A 25 4.48 9.42 12.92
N ARG A 26 3.14 9.50 12.93
CA ARG A 26 2.37 10.76 13.01
C ARG A 26 1.50 10.88 14.27
N GLY A 27 1.36 9.81 15.06
CA GLY A 27 0.54 9.78 16.28
C GLY A 27 -0.95 9.49 16.06
N PHE A 28 -1.45 9.51 14.82
CA PHE A 28 -2.83 9.20 14.48
C PHE A 28 -2.93 8.59 13.07
N THR A 29 -4.04 7.92 12.78
CA THR A 29 -4.37 7.39 11.43
C THR A 29 -5.76 7.86 11.03
N HIS A 30 -5.93 8.24 9.77
CA HIS A 30 -7.26 8.51 9.24
C HIS A 30 -7.88 7.19 8.74
N TRP A 31 -9.17 6.97 8.98
CA TRP A 31 -9.84 5.71 8.66
C TRP A 31 -9.77 5.37 7.15
N THR A 32 -9.73 6.38 6.27
CA THR A 32 -9.51 6.19 4.84
C THR A 32 -8.14 5.59 4.55
N MET A 33 -7.10 6.00 5.28
CA MET A 33 -5.73 5.50 5.10
C MET A 33 -5.59 4.08 5.59
N THR A 34 -6.31 3.72 6.66
CA THR A 34 -6.43 2.33 7.12
C THR A 34 -6.98 1.44 5.99
N LEU A 35 -8.06 1.86 5.33
CA LEU A 35 -8.63 1.12 4.19
C LEU A 35 -7.68 1.06 3.00
N THR A 36 -6.98 2.17 2.71
CA THR A 36 -5.96 2.23 1.65
C THR A 36 -4.84 1.23 1.91
N GLY A 37 -4.34 1.12 3.14
CA GLY A 37 -3.32 0.14 3.54
C GLY A 37 -3.76 -1.31 3.31
N GLY A 38 -5.01 -1.64 3.69
CA GLY A 38 -5.59 -2.96 3.42
C GLY A 38 -5.73 -3.25 1.92
N LEU A 39 -6.19 -2.27 1.14
CA LEU A 39 -6.34 -2.38 -0.31
C LEU A 39 -5.00 -2.61 -0.99
N ILE A 40 -3.98 -1.81 -0.65
CA ILE A 40 -2.63 -1.91 -1.20
C ILE A 40 -2.05 -3.30 -0.94
N LEU A 41 -2.08 -3.79 0.31
CA LEU A 41 -1.49 -5.09 0.62
C LEU A 41 -2.22 -6.23 -0.11
N THR A 42 -3.54 -6.12 -0.28
CA THR A 42 -4.34 -7.08 -1.05
C THR A 42 -3.96 -7.11 -2.53
N ILE A 43 -3.75 -5.92 -3.14
CA ILE A 43 -3.29 -5.82 -4.53
C ILE A 43 -1.89 -6.44 -4.68
N LEU A 44 -0.97 -6.14 -3.77
CA LEU A 44 0.38 -6.71 -3.78
C LEU A 44 0.34 -8.24 -3.61
N TYR A 45 -0.56 -8.77 -2.79
CA TYR A 45 -0.74 -10.21 -2.64
C TYR A 45 -1.26 -10.86 -3.94
N GLU A 46 -2.26 -10.27 -4.59
CA GLU A 46 -2.76 -10.76 -5.88
C GLU A 46 -1.68 -10.74 -6.96
N MET A 47 -0.88 -9.67 -7.00
CA MET A 47 0.29 -9.60 -7.87
C MET A 47 1.28 -10.72 -7.55
N HIS A 48 1.57 -10.95 -6.27
CA HIS A 48 2.50 -12.00 -5.86
C HIS A 48 2.06 -13.38 -6.34
N VAL A 49 0.77 -13.70 -6.21
CA VAL A 49 0.17 -14.98 -6.62
C VAL A 49 0.13 -15.14 -8.14
N ARG A 50 -0.12 -14.06 -8.90
CA ARG A 50 -0.21 -14.14 -10.37
C ARG A 50 1.15 -14.10 -11.07
N LEU A 51 2.12 -13.38 -10.51
CA LEU A 51 3.43 -13.13 -11.12
C LEU A 51 4.52 -14.04 -10.51
N THR A 52 4.28 -15.35 -10.39
CA THR A 52 5.21 -16.27 -9.70
C THR A 52 6.60 -16.33 -10.31
N GLY A 53 6.74 -16.14 -11.63
CA GLY A 53 8.02 -16.16 -12.35
C GLY A 53 8.77 -14.82 -12.43
N THR A 54 8.19 -13.74 -11.94
CA THR A 54 8.78 -12.39 -12.05
C THR A 54 9.79 -12.13 -10.92
N PRO A 55 11.00 -11.62 -11.22
CA PRO A 55 11.99 -11.30 -10.20
C PRO A 55 11.48 -10.21 -9.23
N LEU A 56 11.99 -10.24 -7.99
CA LEU A 56 11.52 -9.38 -6.91
C LEU A 56 11.62 -7.88 -7.25
N TRP A 57 12.71 -7.45 -7.90
CA TRP A 57 12.90 -6.05 -8.25
C TRP A 57 11.83 -5.51 -9.21
N GLN A 58 11.37 -6.32 -10.18
CA GLN A 58 10.26 -5.95 -11.07
C GLN A 58 8.94 -5.89 -10.29
N LYS A 59 8.71 -6.81 -9.36
CA LYS A 59 7.53 -6.76 -8.48
C LYS A 59 7.52 -5.51 -7.60
N CYS A 60 8.67 -5.11 -7.06
CA CYS A 60 8.81 -3.87 -6.28
C CYS A 60 8.58 -2.64 -7.14
N LEU A 61 9.07 -2.63 -8.39
CA LEU A 61 8.86 -1.52 -9.33
C LEU A 61 7.37 -1.36 -9.69
N ILE A 62 6.71 -2.44 -10.06
CA ILE A 62 5.28 -2.40 -10.38
C ILE A 62 4.47 -2.07 -9.12
N GLY A 63 4.87 -2.63 -7.97
CA GLY A 63 4.24 -2.39 -6.68
C GLY A 63 4.32 -0.92 -6.25
N SER A 64 5.48 -0.27 -6.39
CA SER A 64 5.63 1.15 -6.03
C SER A 64 4.81 2.07 -6.93
N VAL A 65 4.71 1.77 -8.23
CA VAL A 65 3.84 2.49 -9.17
C VAL A 65 2.37 2.35 -8.78
N ILE A 66 1.94 1.13 -8.42
CA ILE A 66 0.55 0.88 -7.98
C ILE A 66 0.25 1.61 -6.68
N ILE A 67 1.13 1.52 -5.68
CA ILE A 67 0.97 2.25 -4.40
C ILE A 67 0.81 3.74 -4.67
N THR A 68 1.72 4.31 -5.45
CA THR A 68 1.69 5.74 -5.81
C THR A 68 0.40 6.10 -6.56
N SER A 69 -0.09 5.25 -7.45
CA SER A 69 -1.33 5.49 -8.20
C SER A 69 -2.57 5.44 -7.29
N VAL A 70 -2.61 4.50 -6.36
CA VAL A 70 -3.68 4.39 -5.37
C VAL A 70 -3.65 5.58 -4.41
N GLU A 71 -2.48 5.95 -3.89
CA GLU A 71 -2.30 7.13 -3.04
C GLU A 71 -2.73 8.41 -3.74
N PHE A 72 -2.36 8.59 -5.01
CA PHE A 72 -2.81 9.74 -5.79
C PHE A 72 -4.34 9.76 -5.89
N THR A 73 -4.95 8.63 -6.24
CA THR A 73 -6.41 8.53 -6.38
C THR A 73 -7.13 8.83 -5.07
N VAL A 74 -6.66 8.24 -3.97
CA VAL A 74 -7.21 8.49 -2.62
C VAL A 74 -6.99 9.95 -2.24
N GLY A 75 -5.82 10.50 -2.48
CA GLY A 75 -5.49 11.91 -2.20
C GLY A 75 -6.38 12.89 -2.95
N VAL A 76 -6.63 12.66 -4.23
CA VAL A 76 -7.60 13.48 -4.99
C VAL A 76 -8.98 13.40 -4.35
N ILE A 77 -9.45 12.21 -3.95
CA ILE A 77 -10.77 12.07 -3.33
C ILE A 77 -10.82 12.76 -1.96
N VAL A 78 -9.90 12.45 -1.06
CA VAL A 78 -10.00 12.89 0.33
C VAL A 78 -9.51 14.32 0.53
N ASN A 79 -8.49 14.76 -0.18
CA ASN A 79 -7.89 16.09 0.00
C ASN A 79 -8.45 17.12 -0.99
N ILE A 80 -8.70 16.77 -2.25
CA ILE A 80 -9.19 17.74 -3.24
C ILE A 80 -10.72 17.80 -3.27
N ILE A 81 -11.39 16.65 -3.44
CA ILE A 81 -12.85 16.60 -3.57
C ILE A 81 -13.51 16.84 -2.21
N LEU A 82 -13.10 16.09 -1.18
CA LEU A 82 -13.73 16.12 0.15
C LEU A 82 -13.11 17.18 1.08
N ARG A 83 -11.95 17.76 0.71
CA ARG A 83 -11.25 18.79 1.48
C ARG A 83 -10.96 18.41 2.94
N TRP A 84 -10.70 17.13 3.19
CA TRP A 84 -10.39 16.63 4.53
C TRP A 84 -8.95 16.90 4.95
N ASN A 85 -8.06 17.29 4.03
CA ASN A 85 -6.66 17.64 4.30
C ASN A 85 -5.95 16.60 5.18
N VAL A 86 -6.12 15.32 4.84
CA VAL A 86 -5.58 14.16 5.54
C VAL A 86 -4.04 14.16 5.52
N TRP A 87 -3.44 14.60 4.42
CA TRP A 87 -2.01 14.84 4.29
C TRP A 87 -1.74 15.94 3.25
N ASP A 88 -0.54 16.50 3.28
CA ASP A 88 -0.06 17.48 2.32
C ASP A 88 1.43 17.26 2.02
N TYR A 89 1.76 17.05 0.75
CA TYR A 89 3.13 16.90 0.25
C TYR A 89 3.57 18.09 -0.64
N SER A 90 2.87 19.21 -0.58
CA SER A 90 3.16 20.39 -1.42
C SER A 90 4.58 20.93 -1.22
N ASP A 91 5.14 20.78 -0.02
CA ASP A 91 6.50 21.21 0.33
C ASP A 91 7.59 20.21 -0.06
N MET A 92 7.23 19.04 -0.60
CA MET A 92 8.19 18.00 -0.97
C MET A 92 8.65 18.16 -2.44
N PRO A 93 9.92 17.87 -2.74
CA PRO A 93 10.43 17.94 -4.11
C PRO A 93 9.76 16.88 -5.01
N PHE A 94 9.51 17.24 -6.27
CA PHE A 94 8.84 16.37 -7.26
C PHE A 94 7.47 15.87 -6.78
N ASN A 95 6.72 16.70 -6.05
CA ASN A 95 5.34 16.40 -5.71
C ASN A 95 4.40 16.62 -6.92
N VAL A 96 3.28 15.91 -6.91
CA VAL A 96 2.18 16.10 -7.87
C VAL A 96 0.93 16.43 -7.10
N LEU A 97 0.42 17.65 -7.28
CA LEU A 97 -0.77 18.20 -6.60
C LEU A 97 -0.71 18.14 -5.06
N GLY A 98 0.50 18.06 -4.47
CA GLY A 98 0.67 17.81 -3.04
C GLY A 98 0.12 16.45 -2.56
N GLN A 99 -0.25 15.54 -3.47
CA GLN A 99 -0.87 14.25 -3.12
C GLN A 99 0.11 13.08 -3.11
N ILE A 100 1.08 13.10 -4.03
CA ILE A 100 2.17 12.12 -4.11
C ILE A 100 3.48 12.87 -4.31
N CYS A 101 4.61 12.24 -3.98
CA CYS A 101 5.92 12.74 -4.36
C CYS A 101 6.90 11.60 -4.65
N LEU A 102 7.91 11.91 -5.47
CA LEU A 102 8.92 10.94 -5.89
C LEU A 102 9.67 10.29 -4.71
N PRO A 103 10.08 11.02 -3.64
CA PRO A 103 10.69 10.41 -2.46
C PRO A 103 9.84 9.30 -1.83
N PHE A 104 8.52 9.50 -1.71
CA PHE A 104 7.62 8.47 -1.19
C PHE A 104 7.50 7.28 -2.15
N THR A 105 7.41 7.52 -3.47
CA THR A 105 7.44 6.43 -4.46
C THR A 105 8.69 5.55 -4.34
N VAL A 106 9.86 6.16 -4.09
CA VAL A 106 11.10 5.43 -3.84
C VAL A 106 11.05 4.67 -2.51
N LEU A 107 10.50 5.27 -1.45
CA LEU A 107 10.27 4.59 -0.18
C LEU A 107 9.38 3.35 -0.36
N TRP A 108 8.30 3.47 -1.15
CA TRP A 108 7.39 2.37 -1.45
C TRP A 108 8.07 1.22 -2.18
N PHE A 109 9.04 1.51 -3.06
CA PHE A 109 9.84 0.48 -3.71
C PHE A 109 10.59 -0.39 -2.69
N PHE A 110 11.23 0.24 -1.69
CA PHE A 110 11.91 -0.50 -0.64
C PHE A 110 10.93 -1.22 0.30
N LEU A 111 9.79 -0.58 0.62
CA LEU A 111 8.76 -1.18 1.47
C LEU A 111 8.07 -2.39 0.82
N CYS A 112 8.06 -2.46 -0.52
CA CYS A 112 7.59 -3.64 -1.23
C CYS A 112 8.39 -4.91 -0.87
N ILE A 113 9.67 -4.80 -0.51
CA ILE A 113 10.52 -5.96 -0.17
C ILE A 113 9.94 -6.74 1.03
N PRO A 114 9.78 -6.14 2.23
CA PRO A 114 9.16 -6.83 3.36
C PRO A 114 7.69 -7.18 3.09
N ALA A 115 6.95 -6.34 2.35
CA ALA A 115 5.55 -6.63 2.01
C ALA A 115 5.42 -7.93 1.19
N TYR A 116 6.27 -8.13 0.17
CA TYR A 116 6.28 -9.37 -0.60
C TYR A 116 6.78 -10.57 0.20
N TYR A 117 7.67 -10.38 1.18
CA TYR A 117 8.07 -11.44 2.10
C TYR A 117 6.88 -11.91 2.96
N VAL A 118 6.08 -10.97 3.48
CA VAL A 118 4.82 -11.28 4.19
C VAL A 118 3.84 -12.00 3.27
N CYS A 119 3.61 -11.48 2.05
CA CYS A 119 2.72 -12.11 1.06
C CYS A 119 3.16 -13.54 0.73
N ARG A 120 4.46 -13.78 0.56
CA ARG A 120 5.03 -15.12 0.31
C ARG A 120 4.78 -16.06 1.49
N THR A 121 4.95 -15.57 2.71
CA THR A 121 4.74 -16.36 3.94
C THR A 121 3.28 -16.76 4.08
N ILE A 122 2.36 -15.82 3.86
CA ILE A 122 0.92 -16.06 3.85
C ILE A 122 0.55 -17.08 2.77
N SER A 123 1.04 -16.90 1.54
CA SER A 123 0.75 -17.81 0.43
C SER A 123 1.24 -19.24 0.72
N ARG A 124 2.47 -19.41 1.23
CA ARG A 124 3.00 -20.75 1.55
C ARG A 124 2.21 -21.47 2.64
N ARG A 125 1.65 -20.75 3.61
CA ARG A 125 0.97 -21.34 4.78
C ARG A 125 -0.53 -21.54 4.58
N LEU A 126 -1.19 -20.67 3.82
CA LEU A 126 -2.66 -20.58 3.80
C LEU A 126 -3.28 -20.87 2.43
N SER A 127 -2.52 -20.81 1.34
CA SER A 127 -3.02 -21.13 -0.02
C SER A 127 -2.62 -22.52 -0.55
N SER A 128 -2.18 -23.43 0.34
CA SER A 128 -1.99 -24.87 0.04
C SER A 128 -3.26 -25.69 0.30
#